data_AF-A0A963GKS1-F1
#
_entry.id   AF-A0A963GKS1-F1
#
_cell.length_a   1.000
_cell.length_b   1.000
_cell.length_c   1.000
_cell.angle_alpha   90.00
_cell.angle_beta   90.00
_cell.angle_gamma   90.00
#
_symmetry.space_group_name_H-M   'P 1'
#
loop_
_entity.id
_entity.type
_entity.pdbx_description
1 polymer ?
#
loop_
_entity_poly.entity_id
_entity_poly.type
_entity_poly.pdbx_seq_one_letter_code
_entity_poly.pdbx_strand_id
1 'polypeptide(L)'
;MSDALDEFCSWENLLQAHRKAARGKRGRAAAAHFEFDLADRLLALKRELATGQYRPGDYVHFVIHEPKRRKISAAPFRDLVVHHALCNVIEPRFERLFIPDSYANRTGKGTH
;
A
#
# COMPACT_ATOMS: atom_id res chain seq x y z
N MET A 1 -8.16 -10.66 18.91
CA MET A 1 -7.35 -9.81 18.01
C MET A 1 -8.03 -8.45 17.96
N SER A 2 -7.33 -7.33 17.74
CA SER A 2 -8.00 -6.02 17.64
C SER A 2 -8.86 -5.99 16.37
N ASP A 3 -10.09 -5.45 16.43
CA ASP A 3 -11.00 -5.35 15.26
C ASP A 3 -10.31 -4.73 14.04
N ALA A 4 -9.42 -3.76 14.26
CA ALA A 4 -8.66 -3.09 13.20
C ALA A 4 -7.59 -3.99 12.55
N LEU A 5 -7.00 -4.92 13.32
CA LEU A 5 -6.04 -5.90 12.79
C LEU A 5 -6.77 -6.94 11.92
N ASP A 6 -7.97 -7.35 12.33
CA ASP A 6 -8.80 -8.28 11.57
C ASP A 6 -9.28 -7.65 10.25
N GLU A 7 -9.69 -6.37 10.28
CA GLU A 7 -10.02 -5.60 9.08
C GLU A 7 -8.80 -5.44 8.15
N PHE A 8 -7.63 -5.08 8.71
CA PHE A 8 -6.38 -4.92 7.97
C PHE A 8 -6.00 -6.20 7.22
N CYS A 9 -6.12 -7.36 7.88
CA CYS A 9 -5.78 -8.67 7.30
C CYS A 9 -6.93 -9.32 6.52
N SER A 10 -8.10 -8.68 6.43
CA SER A 10 -9.26 -9.27 5.75
C SER A 10 -8.97 -9.50 4.27
N TRP A 11 -9.62 -10.52 3.69
CA TRP A 11 -9.40 -10.87 2.28
C TRP A 11 -9.86 -9.73 1.37
N GLU A 12 -11.01 -9.15 1.71
CA GLU A 12 -11.67 -8.05 1.02
C GLU A 12 -10.75 -6.82 1.01
N ASN A 13 -10.15 -6.47 2.15
CA ASN A 13 -9.23 -5.35 2.26
C ASN A 13 -7.96 -5.59 1.44
N LEU A 14 -7.35 -6.77 1.55
CA LEU A 14 -6.13 -7.10 0.80
C LEU A 14 -6.36 -7.12 -0.71
N LEU A 15 -7.50 -7.65 -1.17
CA LEU A 15 -7.88 -7.64 -2.58
C LEU A 15 -8.12 -6.22 -3.10
N GLN A 16 -8.80 -5.38 -2.31
CA GLN A 16 -9.02 -3.97 -2.64
C GLN A 16 -7.70 -3.19 -2.66
N ALA A 17 -6.81 -3.45 -1.70
CA ALA A 17 -5.49 -2.86 -1.63
C ALA A 17 -4.60 -3.23 -2.82
N HIS A 18 -4.67 -4.49 -3.26
CA HIS A 18 -4.03 -4.93 -4.49
C HIS A 18 -4.52 -4.13 -5.70
N ARG A 19 -5.84 -3.97 -5.87
CA ARG A 19 -6.41 -3.19 -6.97
C ARG A 19 -5.92 -1.74 -6.95
N LYS A 20 -5.82 -1.14 -5.77
CA LYS A 20 -5.24 0.21 -5.59
C LYS A 20 -3.76 0.24 -5.98
N ALA A 21 -2.96 -0.72 -5.51
CA ALA A 21 -1.54 -0.82 -5.81
C ALA A 21 -1.26 -1.00 -7.31
N ALA A 22 -2.09 -1.80 -7.99
CA ALA A 22 -1.97 -2.13 -9.41
C ALA A 22 -2.48 -1.00 -10.33
N ARG A 23 -3.29 -0.06 -9.83
CA ARG A 23 -3.92 0.98 -10.64
C ARG A 23 -2.88 1.81 -11.39
N GLY A 24 -2.96 1.80 -12.73
CA GLY A 24 -1.99 2.48 -13.62
C GLY A 24 -0.61 1.81 -13.72
N LYS A 25 -0.42 0.64 -13.07
CA LYS A 25 0.87 -0.07 -13.00
C LYS A 25 0.80 -1.53 -13.45
N ARG A 26 -0.38 -2.05 -13.82
CA ARG A 26 -0.57 -3.45 -14.25
C ARG A 26 0.36 -3.91 -15.38
N GLY A 27 0.71 -3.02 -16.31
CA GLY A 27 1.66 -3.33 -17.39
C GLY A 27 3.12 -3.47 -16.94
N ARG A 28 3.44 -3.27 -15.66
CA ARG A 28 4.81 -3.40 -15.13
C ARG A 28 5.05 -4.82 -14.67
N ALA A 29 6.24 -5.35 -14.94
CA ALA A 29 6.63 -6.73 -14.61
C ALA A 29 6.37 -7.09 -13.13
N ALA A 30 6.64 -6.18 -12.19
CA ALA A 30 6.40 -6.43 -10.76
C ALA A 30 4.92 -6.65 -10.41
N ALA A 31 4.01 -5.88 -11.03
CA ALA A 31 2.58 -6.06 -10.83
C ALA A 31 2.08 -7.34 -11.51
N ALA A 32 2.50 -7.57 -12.76
CA ALA A 32 2.13 -8.77 -13.51
C ALA A 32 2.61 -10.07 -12.82
N HIS A 33 3.84 -10.10 -12.32
CA HIS A 33 4.37 -11.26 -11.59
C HIS A 33 3.60 -11.54 -10.29
N PHE A 34 3.17 -10.48 -9.59
CA PHE A 34 2.33 -10.65 -8.42
C PHE A 34 0.92 -11.12 -8.79
N GLU A 35 0.34 -10.60 -9.88
CA GLU A 35 -1.00 -10.98 -10.35
C GLU A 35 -1.06 -12.41 -10.89
N PHE A 36 0.05 -12.97 -11.36
CA PHE A 36 0.12 -14.35 -11.87
C PHE A 36 -0.36 -15.39 -10.84
N ASP A 37 0.03 -15.23 -9.57
CA ASP A 37 -0.42 -16.07 -8.44
C ASP A 37 -1.20 -15.23 -7.40
N LEU A 38 -2.09 -14.35 -7.87
CA LEU A 38 -2.70 -13.33 -7.02
C LEU A 38 -3.33 -13.91 -5.75
N ALA A 39 -4.17 -14.94 -5.89
CA ALA A 39 -4.91 -15.50 -4.77
C ALA A 39 -3.97 -16.10 -3.72
N ASP A 40 -3.00 -16.90 -4.14
CA ASP A 40 -2.04 -17.56 -3.26
C ASP A 40 -1.17 -16.54 -2.53
N ARG A 41 -0.69 -15.51 -3.24
CA ARG A 41 0.10 -14.44 -2.64
C ARG A 41 -0.69 -13.62 -1.62
N LEU A 42 -1.96 -13.33 -1.89
CA LEU A 42 -2.82 -12.62 -0.92
C LEU A 42 -3.17 -13.51 0.29
N LEU A 43 -3.40 -14.81 0.10
CA LEU A 43 -3.63 -15.75 1.21
C LEU A 43 -2.37 -15.91 2.08
N ALA A 44 -1.19 -16.01 1.47
CA ALA A 44 0.07 -16.02 2.19
C ALA A 44 0.25 -14.73 2.99
N LEU A 45 0.05 -13.57 2.35
CA LEU A 45 0.17 -12.27 3.00
C LEU A 45 -0.81 -12.12 4.17
N LYS A 46 -2.07 -12.56 4.02
CA LYS A 46 -3.07 -12.60 5.11
C LYS A 46 -2.56 -13.38 6.31
N ARG A 47 -2.03 -14.60 6.09
CA ARG A 47 -1.49 -15.45 7.16
C ARG A 47 -0.29 -14.79 7.84
N GLU A 48 0.65 -14.25 7.07
CA GLU A 48 1.84 -13.60 7.59
C GLU A 48 1.51 -12.35 8.41
N LEU A 49 0.56 -11.53 7.96
CA LEU A 49 0.13 -10.34 8.69
C LEU A 49 -0.59 -10.72 9.99
N ALA A 50 -1.52 -11.69 9.93
CA ALA A 50 -2.26 -12.14 11.11
C ALA A 50 -1.36 -12.80 12.17
N THR A 51 -0.26 -13.44 11.75
CA THR A 51 0.71 -14.09 12.65
C THR A 51 1.89 -13.19 13.04
N GLY A 52 1.95 -11.95 12.53
CA GLY A 52 3.07 -11.03 12.78
C GLY A 52 4.39 -11.46 12.14
N GLN A 53 4.35 -12.39 11.18
CA GLN A 53 5.53 -12.91 10.47
C GLN A 53 5.90 -12.11 9.22
N TYR A 54 5.01 -11.21 8.78
CA TYR A 54 5.29 -10.34 7.64
C TYR A 54 6.57 -9.52 7.86
N ARG A 55 7.47 -9.62 6.88
CA ARG A 55 8.66 -8.76 6.76
C ARG A 55 8.58 -7.98 5.44
N PRO A 56 8.75 -6.65 5.47
CA PRO A 56 8.96 -5.87 4.25
C PRO A 56 10.21 -6.34 3.51
N GLY A 57 10.16 -6.34 2.20
CA GLY A 57 11.31 -6.62 1.36
C GLY A 57 12.21 -5.39 1.17
N ASP A 58 13.35 -5.62 0.54
CA ASP A 58 14.33 -4.57 0.29
C ASP A 58 13.80 -3.52 -0.70
N TYR A 59 14.07 -2.26 -0.39
CA TYR A 59 13.72 -1.15 -1.26
C TYR A 59 14.72 -1.04 -2.41
N VAL A 60 14.19 -0.80 -3.61
CA VAL A 60 15.02 -0.35 -4.73
C VAL A 60 15.21 1.16 -4.60
N HIS A 61 16.46 1.59 -4.54
CA HIS A 61 16.81 3.00 -4.47
C HIS A 61 17.30 3.54 -5.80
N PHE A 62 16.77 4.68 -6.22
CA PHE A 62 17.26 5.39 -7.39
C PHE A 62 17.09 6.89 -7.19
N VAL A 63 17.83 7.70 -7.93
CA VAL A 63 17.74 9.16 -7.85
C VAL A 63 17.03 9.67 -9.09
N ILE A 64 16.05 10.55 -8.89
CA ILE A 64 15.41 11.30 -9.98
C ILE A 64 15.59 12.79 -9.75
N HIS A 65 15.39 13.56 -10.82
CA HIS A 65 15.47 15.01 -10.80
C HIS A 65 14.22 15.57 -11.50
N GLU A 66 13.22 16.09 -10.75
CA GLU A 66 12.11 16.90 -11.34
C GLU A 66 11.13 17.43 -10.27
N PRO A 67 11.10 18.73 -9.92
CA PRO A 67 12.02 19.84 -10.30
C PRO A 67 13.31 19.87 -9.47
N LYS A 68 13.46 18.99 -8.48
CA LYS A 68 14.62 18.89 -7.58
C LYS A 68 15.11 17.45 -7.48
N ARG A 69 16.41 17.29 -7.24
CA ARG A 69 17.04 15.99 -7.01
C ARG A 69 16.47 15.35 -5.75
N ARG A 70 16.01 14.10 -5.85
CA ARG A 70 15.53 13.30 -4.70
C ARG A 70 15.91 11.83 -4.86
N LYS A 71 16.29 11.21 -3.74
CA LYS A 71 16.40 9.75 -3.64
C LYS A 71 14.99 9.18 -3.50
N ILE A 72 14.60 8.31 -4.43
CA ILE A 72 13.39 7.52 -4.36
C ILE A 72 13.73 6.17 -3.75
N SER A 73 12.88 5.74 -2.82
CA SER A 73 12.90 4.39 -2.26
C SER A 73 11.60 3.73 -2.71
N ALA A 74 11.69 2.83 -3.69
CA ALA A 74 10.55 2.09 -4.18
C ALA A 74 10.45 0.74 -3.45
N ALA A 75 9.34 0.54 -2.74
CA ALA A 75 9.04 -0.74 -2.11
C ALA A 75 8.69 -1.79 -3.18
N PRO A 76 8.96 -3.08 -2.93
CA PRO A 76 8.44 -4.20 -3.71
C PRO A 76 6.92 -4.13 -3.85
N PHE A 77 6.38 -4.64 -4.96
CA PHE A 77 4.94 -4.56 -5.24
C PHE A 77 4.08 -5.20 -4.14
N ARG A 78 4.54 -6.32 -3.58
CA ARG A 78 3.91 -6.99 -2.41
C ARG A 78 3.70 -6.03 -1.24
N ASP A 79 4.71 -5.23 -0.92
CA ASP A 79 4.67 -4.32 0.22
C ASP A 79 3.79 -3.10 -0.09
N LEU A 80 3.68 -2.70 -1.36
CA LEU A 80 2.69 -1.70 -1.78
C LEU A 80 1.25 -2.17 -1.53
N VAL A 81 0.95 -3.47 -1.69
CA VAL A 81 -0.34 -4.04 -1.30
C VAL A 81 -0.56 -3.87 0.21
N VAL A 82 0.44 -4.17 1.03
CA VAL A 82 0.36 -4.00 2.49
C VAL A 82 0.17 -2.54 2.88
N HIS A 83 0.90 -1.61 2.26
CA HIS A 83 0.76 -0.18 2.54
C HIS A 83 -0.66 0.31 2.22
N HIS A 84 -1.22 -0.07 1.07
CA HIS A 84 -2.60 0.27 0.73
C HIS A 84 -3.60 -0.37 1.69
N ALA A 85 -3.38 -1.63 2.10
CA ALA A 85 -4.25 -2.32 3.04
C ALA A 85 -4.26 -1.63 4.41
N LEU A 86 -3.10 -1.16 4.88
CA LEU A 86 -2.98 -0.40 6.12
C LEU A 86 -3.69 0.95 6.01
N CYS A 87 -3.39 1.69 4.93
CA CYS A 87 -4.01 2.98 4.61
C CYS A 87 -5.55 2.91 4.60
N ASN A 88 -6.13 1.86 4.01
CA ASN A 88 -7.58 1.68 4.00
C ASN A 88 -8.23 1.72 5.40
N VAL A 89 -7.53 1.19 6.41
CA VAL A 89 -8.02 1.11 7.79
C VAL A 89 -7.72 2.39 8.55
N ILE A 90 -6.51 2.95 8.41
CA ILE A 90 -6.08 4.08 9.23
C ILE A 90 -6.53 5.44 8.68
N GLU A 91 -6.60 5.61 7.36
CA GLU A 91 -6.90 6.90 6.71
C GLU A 91 -8.23 7.51 7.19
N PRO A 92 -9.36 6.78 7.28
CA PRO A 92 -10.63 7.36 7.73
C PRO A 92 -10.59 7.92 9.15
N ARG A 93 -9.71 7.38 10.01
CA ARG A 93 -9.51 7.91 11.37
C ARG A 93 -8.63 9.16 11.34
N PHE A 94 -7.52 9.13 10.61
CA PHE A 94 -6.60 10.26 10.54
C PHE A 94 -7.20 11.47 9.80
N GLU A 95 -8.03 11.26 8.79
CA GLU A 95 -8.72 12.35 8.08
C GLU A 95 -9.59 13.20 9.00
N ARG A 96 -10.19 12.60 10.03
CA ARG A 96 -10.99 13.30 11.05
C ARG A 96 -10.14 14.10 12.04
N LEU A 97 -8.85 13.81 12.12
CA LEU A 97 -7.91 14.43 13.07
C LEU A 97 -7.01 15.49 12.42
N PHE A 98 -6.83 15.43 11.10
CA PHE A 98 -5.97 16.39 10.42
C PHE A 98 -6.53 17.80 10.48
N ILE A 99 -5.64 18.75 10.72
CA ILE A 99 -5.96 20.17 10.60
C ILE A 99 -6.40 20.52 9.15
N PRO A 100 -7.23 21.54 8.98
CA PRO A 100 -7.72 21.95 7.65
C PRO A 100 -6.61 22.30 6.66
N ASP A 101 -5.48 22.82 7.17
CA ASP A 101 -4.36 23.36 6.39
C ASP A 101 -3.27 22.30 6.09
N SER A 102 -3.58 21.02 6.33
CA SER A 102 -2.78 19.91 5.83
C SER A 102 -3.31 19.47 4.47
N TYR A 103 -2.50 19.55 3.40
CA TYR A 103 -2.98 19.34 2.03
C TYR A 103 -2.39 18.11 1.33
N ALA A 104 -1.22 17.63 1.76
CA ALA A 104 -0.48 16.62 1.01
C ALA A 104 -1.14 15.23 1.09
N ASN A 105 -1.32 14.57 -0.07
CA ASN A 105 -1.82 13.19 -0.20
C ASN A 105 -3.19 12.94 0.47
N ARG A 106 -4.11 13.92 0.44
CA ARG A 106 -5.45 13.80 1.00
C ARG A 106 -6.52 13.95 -0.09
N THR A 107 -7.63 13.22 0.05
CA THR A 107 -8.73 13.27 -0.93
C THR A 107 -9.38 14.66 -0.93
N GLY A 108 -9.51 15.29 -2.11
CA GLY A 108 -10.11 16.63 -2.24
C GLY A 108 -9.24 17.77 -1.74
N LYS A 109 -7.95 17.53 -1.50
CA LYS A 109 -6.95 18.53 -1.09
C LYS A 109 -5.71 18.40 -1.99
N GLY A 110 -4.96 19.50 -2.13
CA GLY A 110 -3.73 19.54 -2.93
C GLY A 110 -3.71 20.75 -3.86
N THR A 111 -2.83 20.71 -4.86
CA THR A 111 -2.68 21.75 -5.87
C THR A 111 -3.83 21.67 -6.88
N HIS A 112 -4.85 22.50 -6.66
CA HIS A 112 -5.91 22.84 -7.62
C HIS A 112 -5.82 24.34 -7.95
#